data_AF-A0A0C1XXE9-F1
#
_entry.id   AF-A0A0C1XXE9-F1
#
_cell.length_a   1.000
_cell.length_b   1.000
_cell.length_c   1.000
_cell.angle_alpha   90.00
_cell.angle_beta   90.00
_cell.angle_gamma   90.00
#
_symmetry.space_group_name_H-M   'P 1'
#
loop_
_entity.id
_entity.type
_entity.pdbx_description
1 polymer ?
#
loop_
_entity_poly.entity_id
_entity_poly.type
_entity_poly.pdbx_seq_one_letter_code
_entity_poly.pdbx_strand_id
1 'polypeptide(L)'
;MGVGIMLLVLGTAAACWGALFVFNLRGAADKAAERRNAVRAVAAARTMDLGLTEPSRVGPWFFRLLGGITLPGGLFLGFVGLVFTLG
;
A
#
# COMPACT_ATOMS: atom_id res chain seq x y z
N MET A 1 21.21 5.55 -17.71
CA MET A 1 20.27 4.52 -18.23
C MET A 1 19.84 3.47 -17.21
N GLY A 2 20.70 2.56 -16.71
CA GLY A 2 20.25 1.47 -15.81
C GLY A 2 19.50 1.91 -14.54
N VAL A 3 20.01 2.93 -13.85
CA VAL A 3 19.37 3.49 -12.65
C VAL A 3 18.05 4.20 -12.97
N GLY A 4 17.98 4.91 -14.10
CA GLY A 4 16.76 5.59 -14.55
C GLY A 4 15.62 4.62 -14.84
N ILE A 5 15.92 3.51 -15.54
CA ILE A 5 14.95 2.44 -15.82
C ILE A 5 14.46 1.79 -14.52
N MET A 6 15.37 1.52 -13.57
CA MET A 6 15.01 0.94 -12.27
C MET A 6 14.06 1.86 -11.49
N LEU A 7 14.35 3.16 -11.44
CA LEU A 7 13.49 4.16 -10.80
C LEU A 7 12.13 4.27 -11.49
N LEU A 8 12.10 4.19 -12.83
CA LEU A 8 10.88 4.23 -13.62
C LEU A 8 9.98 3.03 -13.34
N VAL A 9 10.54 1.82 -13.33
CA VAL A 9 9.81 0.59 -12.98
C VAL A 9 9.31 0.63 -11.54
N LEU A 10 10.15 1.05 -10.59
CA LEU A 10 9.76 1.14 -9.18
C LEU A 10 8.66 2.18 -8.96
N GLY A 11 8.76 3.35 -9.60
CA GLY A 11 7.78 4.41 -9.50
C GLY A 11 6.42 4.03 -10.09
N THR A 12 6.42 3.43 -11.29
CA THR A 12 5.18 2.94 -11.92
C THR A 12 4.52 1.82 -11.12
N ALA A 13 5.30 0.87 -10.59
CA ALA A 13 4.78 -0.18 -9.72
C ALA A 13 4.16 0.40 -8.43
N ALA A 14 4.84 1.34 -7.78
CA ALA A 14 4.35 2.04 -6.60
C ALA A 14 3.08 2.85 -6.89
N ALA A 15 3.02 3.55 -8.03
CA ALA A 15 1.84 4.31 -8.44
C ALA A 15 0.63 3.40 -8.70
N CYS A 16 0.85 2.28 -9.39
CA CYS A 16 -0.20 1.30 -9.68
C CYS A 16 -0.73 0.65 -8.38
N TRP A 17 0.17 0.29 -7.48
CA TRP A 17 -0.18 -0.20 -6.14
C TRP A 17 -0.94 0.86 -5.33
N GLY A 18 -0.46 2.10 -5.31
CA GLY A 18 -1.13 3.22 -4.67
C GLY A 18 -2.56 3.42 -5.20
N ALA A 19 -2.75 3.40 -6.52
CA ALA A 19 -4.05 3.51 -7.17
C ALA A 19 -5.01 2.37 -6.79
N LEU A 20 -4.54 1.12 -6.75
CA LEU A 20 -5.34 -0.02 -6.29
C LEU A 20 -5.92 0.21 -4.90
N PHE A 21 -5.12 0.77 -4.00
CA PHE A 21 -5.51 1.03 -2.62
C PHE A 21 -6.39 2.28 -2.46
N VAL A 22 -6.06 3.40 -3.12
CA VAL A 22 -6.86 4.65 -3.08
C VAL A 22 -8.27 4.42 -3.58
N PHE A 23 -8.38 3.88 -4.79
CA PHE A 23 -9.65 3.68 -5.46
C PHE A 23 -10.34 2.39 -4.99
N ASN A 24 -9.71 1.63 -4.09
CA ASN A 24 -10.20 0.36 -3.59
C ASN A 24 -10.60 -0.61 -4.73
N LEU A 25 -9.77 -0.66 -5.78
CA LEU A 25 -10.03 -1.51 -6.93
C LEU A 25 -10.07 -2.98 -6.47
N ARG A 26 -11.11 -3.70 -6.87
CA ARG A 26 -11.39 -5.10 -6.46
C ARG A 26 -11.47 -5.31 -4.93
N GLY A 27 -11.78 -4.26 -4.17
CA GLY A 27 -11.82 -4.31 -2.71
C GLY A 27 -10.44 -4.51 -2.07
N ALA A 28 -9.36 -4.04 -2.70
CA ALA A 28 -7.99 -4.25 -2.22
C ALA A 28 -7.76 -3.69 -0.81
N ALA A 29 -8.32 -2.51 -0.50
CA ALA A 29 -8.22 -1.90 0.82
C ALA A 29 -9.01 -2.70 1.87
N ASP A 30 -10.19 -3.20 1.50
CA ASP A 30 -11.03 -4.02 2.37
C ASP A 30 -10.38 -5.37 2.66
N LYS A 31 -9.88 -6.06 1.62
CA LYS A 31 -9.15 -7.34 1.77
C LYS A 31 -7.89 -7.21 2.62
N ALA A 32 -7.17 -6.09 2.50
CA ALA A 32 -6.00 -5.84 3.33
C ALA A 32 -6.38 -5.59 4.80
N ALA A 33 -7.47 -4.85 5.05
CA ALA A 33 -8.00 -4.67 6.39
C ALA A 33 -8.49 -6.00 6.99
N GLU A 34 -9.19 -6.82 6.22
CA GLU A 34 -9.66 -8.15 6.63
C GLU A 34 -8.50 -9.08 6.98
N ARG A 35 -7.46 -9.16 6.12
CA ARG A 35 -6.24 -9.92 6.41
C ARG A 35 -5.55 -9.47 7.69
N ARG A 36 -5.45 -8.16 7.91
CA ARG A 36 -4.85 -7.61 9.14
C ARG A 36 -5.63 -7.99 10.38
N ASN A 37 -6.96 -7.94 10.31
CA ASN A 37 -7.84 -8.37 11.40
C ASN A 37 -7.72 -9.88 11.67
N ALA A 38 -7.67 -10.71 10.62
CA ALA A 38 -7.46 -12.15 10.76
C ALA A 38 -6.11 -12.48 11.44
N VAL A 39 -5.02 -11.81 11.05
CA VAL A 39 -3.71 -11.97 11.69
C VAL A 39 -3.74 -11.55 13.17
N ARG A 40 -4.43 -10.45 13.49
CA ARG A 40 -4.61 -10.00 14.88
C ARG A 40 -5.43 -10.98 15.70
N ALA A 41 -6.50 -11.55 15.14
CA ALA A 41 -7.30 -12.56 15.81
C ALA A 41 -6.48 -13.83 16.12
N VAL A 42 -5.65 -14.28 15.18
CA VAL A 42 -4.72 -15.41 15.39
C VAL A 42 -3.68 -15.06 16.46
N ALA A 43 -3.12 -13.85 16.44
CA ALA A 43 -2.17 -13.40 17.46
C ALA A 43 -2.82 -13.34 18.85
N ALA A 44 -4.04 -12.78 18.95
CA ALA A 44 -4.83 -12.72 20.18
C ALA A 44 -5.08 -14.12 20.78
N ALA A 45 -5.48 -15.07 19.92
CA ALA A 45 -5.69 -16.46 20.33
C ALA A 45 -4.40 -17.11 20.84
N ARG A 46 -3.24 -16.75 20.28
CA ARG A 46 -1.94 -17.29 20.69
C ARG A 46 -1.39 -16.66 21.97
N THR A 47 -1.68 -15.38 22.23
CA THR A 47 -1.16 -14.64 23.39
C THR A 47 -2.15 -14.54 24.55
N MET A 48 -3.39 -15.03 24.39
CA MET A 48 -4.52 -14.80 25.32
C MET A 48 -4.83 -13.31 25.58
N ASP A 49 -4.33 -12.43 24.70
CA ASP A 49 -4.55 -11.00 24.84
C ASP A 49 -5.82 -10.59 24.09
N LEU A 50 -6.92 -10.51 24.86
CA LEU A 50 -8.24 -10.13 24.36
C LEU A 50 -8.28 -8.71 23.80
N GLY A 51 -7.35 -7.82 24.18
CA GLY A 51 -7.27 -6.45 23.63
C GLY A 51 -6.93 -6.42 22.13
N LEU A 52 -6.35 -7.49 21.59
CA LEU A 52 -6.08 -7.62 20.14
C LEU A 52 -7.33 -7.99 19.32
N THR A 53 -8.43 -8.39 19.97
CA THR A 53 -9.73 -8.64 19.32
C THR A 53 -10.61 -7.40 19.20
N GLU A 54 -10.25 -6.29 19.84
CA GLU A 54 -10.98 -5.04 19.65
C GLU A 54 -10.93 -4.60 18.19
N PRO A 55 -12.07 -4.21 17.60
CA PRO A 55 -12.14 -3.80 16.21
C PRO A 55 -11.20 -2.61 16.01
N SER A 56 -10.16 -2.85 15.22
CA SER A 56 -9.22 -1.84 14.78
C SER A 56 -9.99 -0.62 14.24
N ARG A 57 -9.95 0.53 14.95
CA ARG A 57 -10.44 1.83 14.43
C ARG A 57 -9.80 2.19 13.08
N VAL A 58 -8.68 1.55 12.77
CA VAL A 58 -7.91 1.67 11.54
C VAL A 58 -8.50 0.71 10.50
N GLY A 59 -9.69 1.04 9.98
CA GLY A 59 -10.38 0.27 8.94
C GLY A 59 -9.76 0.42 7.53
N PRO A 60 -10.50 0.10 6.46
CA PRO A 60 -10.04 0.20 5.05
C PRO A 60 -9.54 1.60 4.66
N TRP A 61 -10.02 2.64 5.36
CA TRP A 61 -9.61 4.02 5.20
C TRP A 61 -8.10 4.24 5.35
N PHE A 62 -7.44 3.52 6.25
CA PHE A 62 -5.98 3.63 6.42
C PHE A 62 -5.21 3.19 5.18
N PHE A 63 -5.66 2.09 4.57
CA PHE A 63 -5.04 1.59 3.34
C PHE A 63 -5.30 2.52 2.16
N ARG A 64 -6.50 3.13 2.09
CA ARG A 64 -6.81 4.20 1.12
C ARG A 64 -5.90 5.42 1.28
N LEU A 65 -5.68 5.88 2.52
CA LEU A 65 -4.75 6.97 2.83
C LEU A 65 -3.31 6.61 2.43
N LEU A 66 -2.87 5.40 2.75
CA LEU A 66 -1.54 4.92 2.40
C LEU A 66 -1.36 4.91 0.89
N GLY A 67 -2.34 4.35 0.15
CA GLY A 67 -2.35 4.42 -1.30
C GLY A 67 -2.32 5.87 -1.81
N GLY A 68 -3.00 6.78 -1.13
CA GLY A 68 -3.12 8.19 -1.51
C GLY A 68 -1.81 8.96 -1.44
N ILE A 69 -0.91 8.52 -0.56
CA ILE A 69 0.46 9.04 -0.45
C ILE A 69 1.38 8.32 -1.44
N THR A 70 1.23 7.00 -1.57
CA THR A 70 2.09 6.18 -2.44
C THR A 70 1.87 6.46 -3.93
N LEU A 71 0.65 6.83 -4.34
CA LEU A 71 0.33 7.14 -5.73
C LEU A 71 1.11 8.36 -6.26
N PRO A 72 1.01 9.56 -5.66
CA PRO A 72 1.79 10.72 -6.10
C PRO A 72 3.29 10.51 -5.92
N GLY A 73 3.72 9.82 -4.86
CA GLY A 73 5.13 9.47 -4.66
C GLY A 73 5.69 8.55 -5.75
N GLY A 74 4.92 7.54 -6.15
CA GLY A 74 5.28 6.63 -7.25
C GLY A 74 5.31 7.33 -8.61
N LEU A 75 4.32 8.19 -8.89
CA LEU A 75 4.31 9.02 -10.10
C LEU A 75 5.54 9.93 -10.18
N PHE A 76 5.86 10.61 -9.08
CA PHE A 76 7.03 11.47 -8.99
C PHE A 76 8.32 10.68 -9.23
N LEU A 77 8.49 9.54 -8.56
CA LEU A 77 9.65 8.68 -8.73
C LEU A 77 9.78 8.15 -10.16
N GLY A 78 8.65 7.77 -10.77
CA GLY A 78 8.60 7.33 -12.16
C GLY A 78 9.01 8.42 -13.15
N PHE A 79 8.56 9.66 -12.90
CA PHE A 79 8.93 10.84 -13.67
C PHE A 79 10.43 11.15 -13.56
N VAL A 80 10.99 11.10 -12.35
CA VAL A 80 12.43 11.24 -12.11
C VAL A 80 13.22 10.16 -12.87
N GLY A 81 12.77 8.91 -12.81
CA GLY A 81 13.39 7.81 -13.56
C GLY A 81 13.36 8.01 -15.08
N LEU A 82 12.26 8.56 -15.61
CA LEU A 82 12.12 8.89 -17.03
C LEU A 82 13.15 9.96 -17.45
N VAL A 83 13.27 11.04 -16.65
CA VAL A 83 14.24 12.11 -16.90
C VAL A 83 15.66 11.57 -16.92
N PHE A 84 16.05 10.74 -15.96
CA PHE A 84 17.38 10.10 -15.91
C PHE A 84 17.64 9.04 -16.99
N THR A 85 16.59 8.59 -17.69
CA THR A 85 16.73 7.64 -18.79
C THR A 85 16.89 8.35 -20.13
N LEU A 86 16.25 9.51 -20.29
CA LEU A 86 16.23 10.30 -21.52
C LEU A 86 17.31 11.40 -21.58
N GLY A 87 17.83 11.85 -20.44
CA GLY A 87 18.97 12.76 -20.32
C GLY A 87 20.29 12.01 -20.19
#